data_AF-A0A1Y2T5R4-F1
#
_entry.id   AF-A0A1Y2T5R4-F1
#
_cell.length_a   1.000
_cell.length_b   1.000
_cell.length_c   1.000
_cell.angle_alpha   90.00
_cell.angle_beta   90.00
_cell.angle_gamma   90.00
#
_symmetry.space_group_name_H-M   'P 1'
#
loop_
_entity.id
_entity.type
_entity.pdbx_description
1 polymer ?
#
loop_
_entity_poly.entity_id
_entity_poly.type
_entity_poly.pdbx_seq_one_letter_code
_entity_poly.pdbx_strand_id
1 'polypeptide(L)'
;MVEAQQVRADGSRPDFDRQKERFLREIDALIGYFGDQGDVDVLLERAQAWVSEITRHARRLSEQHLGGSVREQTLLDLARRFSECTSLEQAESLAQVVFAATLPLHWRGEAPPPADEDPWEAEPVTVPLYAVRRGQRPRQQPEATADRTSEALQKMLSAKAERDRAAQELAELFGDESELDLGDLTVREPRQRQLLLRLLYKALSQQGPVGVGYRNWSVTAEVKADAPLGRLSAADGTATLPHVILRLHKGGPR
;
A
#
# COMPACT_ATOMS: atom_id res chain seq x y z
N MET A 1 -32.84 45.78 -11.16
CA MET A 1 -32.01 44.58 -10.90
C MET A 1 -32.96 43.44 -10.61
N VAL A 2 -33.05 42.46 -11.49
CA VAL A 2 -33.90 41.27 -11.30
C VAL A 2 -33.01 40.19 -10.70
N GLU A 3 -33.20 39.87 -9.42
CA GLU A 3 -32.58 38.70 -8.80
C GLU A 3 -33.22 37.45 -9.42
N ALA A 4 -32.43 36.76 -10.25
CA ALA A 4 -32.83 35.49 -10.82
C ALA A 4 -32.89 34.44 -9.69
N GLN A 5 -34.08 34.21 -9.14
CA GLN A 5 -34.32 33.16 -8.16
C GLN A 5 -34.54 31.82 -8.88
N GLN A 6 -33.65 30.85 -8.65
CA GLN A 6 -33.80 29.49 -9.15
C GLN A 6 -34.92 28.77 -8.40
N VAL A 7 -36.06 28.59 -9.08
CA VAL A 7 -37.16 27.73 -8.64
C VAL A 7 -36.97 26.35 -9.29
N ARG A 8 -37.06 25.28 -8.50
CA ARG A 8 -37.02 23.90 -9.03
C ARG A 8 -38.30 23.60 -9.82
N ALA A 9 -38.23 22.64 -10.74
CA ALA A 9 -39.32 22.30 -11.65
C ALA A 9 -40.63 21.83 -10.97
N ASP A 10 -40.60 21.52 -9.68
CA ASP A 10 -41.76 21.09 -8.87
C ASP A 10 -42.42 22.23 -8.07
N GLY A 11 -41.96 23.49 -8.24
CA GLY A 11 -42.50 24.65 -7.53
C GLY A 11 -42.13 24.73 -6.04
N SER A 12 -41.36 23.75 -5.53
CA SER A 12 -40.85 23.80 -4.17
C SER A 12 -39.71 24.81 -4.06
N ARG A 13 -39.80 25.72 -3.10
CA ARG A 13 -38.68 26.60 -2.74
C ARG A 13 -37.71 25.76 -1.92
N PRO A 14 -36.44 25.59 -2.33
CA PRO A 14 -35.46 24.98 -1.45
C PRO A 14 -35.38 25.84 -0.19
N ASP A 15 -35.74 25.24 0.94
CA ASP A 15 -35.62 25.87 2.26
C ASP A 15 -34.11 26.06 2.53
N PHE A 16 -33.62 27.23 2.13
CA PHE A 16 -32.20 27.58 2.12
C PHE A 16 -31.60 27.45 3.51
N ASP A 17 -32.36 27.80 4.55
CA ASP A 17 -31.94 27.71 5.93
C ASP A 17 -31.79 26.24 6.36
N ARG A 18 -32.73 25.37 5.96
CA ARG A 18 -32.63 23.93 6.21
C ARG A 18 -31.47 23.27 5.46
N GLN A 19 -31.18 23.70 4.23
CA GLN A 19 -30.03 23.20 3.48
C GLN A 19 -28.72 23.69 4.08
N LYS A 20 -28.65 24.96 4.49
CA LYS A 20 -27.50 25.54 5.18
C LYS A 20 -27.23 24.84 6.50
N GLU A 21 -28.25 24.58 7.33
CA GLU A 21 -28.10 23.81 8.56
C GLU A 21 -27.59 22.39 8.30
N ARG A 22 -28.09 21.74 7.25
CA ARG A 22 -27.61 20.40 6.88
C ARG A 22 -26.12 20.43 6.52
N PHE A 23 -25.69 21.39 5.69
CA PHE A 23 -24.29 21.53 5.32
C PHE A 23 -23.40 21.90 6.50
N LEU A 24 -23.87 22.75 7.42
CA LEU A 24 -23.12 23.08 8.64
C LEU A 24 -22.94 21.84 9.53
N ARG A 25 -23.96 20.99 9.67
CA ARG A 25 -23.84 19.71 10.39
C ARG A 25 -22.90 18.71 9.71
N GLU A 26 -22.92 18.64 8.37
CA GLU A 26 -21.99 17.82 7.60
C GLU A 26 -20.55 18.32 7.76
N ILE A 27 -20.33 19.64 7.78
CA ILE A 27 -19.02 20.26 8.03
C ILE A 27 -18.57 20.04 9.48
N ASP A 28 -19.43 20.17 10.48
CA ASP A 28 -19.09 19.90 11.88
C ASP A 28 -18.78 18.42 12.12
N ALA A 29 -19.50 17.51 11.45
CA ALA A 29 -19.17 16.08 11.46
C ALA A 29 -17.82 15.81 10.79
N LEU A 30 -17.50 16.55 9.73
CA LEU A 30 -16.21 16.47 9.05
C LEU A 30 -15.09 17.02 9.93
N ILE A 31 -15.30 18.17 10.57
CA ILE A 31 -14.36 18.77 11.54
C ILE A 31 -14.20 17.88 12.77
N GLY A 32 -15.26 17.21 13.23
CA GLY A 32 -15.19 16.22 14.31
C GLY A 32 -14.49 14.92 13.88
N TYR A 33 -14.61 14.53 12.61
CA TYR A 33 -13.86 13.43 12.01
C TYR A 33 -12.36 13.76 11.86
N PHE A 34 -12.05 15.01 11.54
CA PHE A 34 -10.69 15.56 11.43
C PHE A 34 -10.13 16.11 12.75
N GLY A 35 -10.95 16.12 13.79
CA GLY A 35 -10.64 16.72 15.08
C GLY A 35 -10.05 15.68 16.02
N ASP A 36 -8.83 15.97 16.47
CA ASP A 36 -8.26 15.53 17.74
C ASP A 36 -8.00 14.01 17.93
N GLN A 37 -8.60 13.05 17.20
CA GLN A 37 -8.24 11.62 17.33
C GLN A 37 -7.99 10.88 16.00
N GLY A 38 -8.03 11.58 14.87
CA GLY A 38 -7.72 10.97 13.57
C GLY A 38 -6.29 11.28 13.15
N ASP A 39 -5.40 10.28 13.19
CA ASP A 39 -4.05 10.34 12.63
C ASP A 39 -4.05 11.06 11.27
N VAL A 40 -3.57 12.30 11.24
CA VAL A 40 -3.40 13.08 10.00
C VAL A 40 -2.48 12.34 9.04
N ASP A 41 -1.53 11.55 9.55
CA ASP A 41 -0.68 10.67 8.77
C ASP A 41 -1.43 9.50 8.14
N VAL A 42 -2.39 8.89 8.85
CA VAL A 42 -3.27 7.85 8.29
C VAL A 42 -4.21 8.45 7.24
N LEU A 43 -4.64 9.70 7.43
CA LEU A 43 -5.42 10.43 6.44
C LEU A 43 -4.59 10.82 5.23
N LEU A 44 -3.33 11.22 5.41
CA LEU A 44 -2.40 11.53 4.33
C LEU A 44 -2.04 10.25 3.56
N GLU A 45 -1.79 9.15 4.25
CA GLU A 45 -1.53 7.84 3.65
C GLU A 45 -2.76 7.31 2.90
N ARG A 46 -3.96 7.44 3.49
CA ARG A 46 -5.22 7.12 2.81
C ARG A 46 -5.49 8.05 1.63
N ALA A 47 -5.20 9.33 1.74
CA ALA A 47 -5.35 10.29 0.65
C ALA A 47 -4.36 9.99 -0.49
N GLN A 48 -3.12 9.63 -0.18
CA GLN A 48 -2.13 9.17 -1.15
C GLN A 48 -2.55 7.87 -1.83
N ALA A 49 -3.12 6.92 -1.07
CA ALA A 49 -3.70 5.69 -1.61
C ALA A 49 -4.89 5.98 -2.54
N TRP A 50 -5.79 6.89 -2.15
CA TRP A 50 -6.92 7.33 -2.96
C TRP A 50 -6.48 8.05 -4.24
N VAL A 51 -5.52 8.98 -4.16
CA VAL A 51 -4.94 9.63 -5.34
C VAL A 51 -4.31 8.60 -6.27
N SER A 52 -3.56 7.62 -5.73
CA SER A 52 -2.99 6.53 -6.51
C SER A 52 -4.07 5.67 -7.17
N GLU A 53 -5.15 5.38 -6.46
CA GLU A 53 -6.27 4.60 -6.96
C GLU A 53 -7.01 5.33 -8.08
N ILE A 54 -7.32 6.63 -7.89
CA ILE A 54 -7.93 7.51 -8.90
C ILE A 54 -7.02 7.63 -10.12
N THR A 55 -5.71 7.81 -9.93
CA THR A 55 -4.76 7.92 -11.04
C THR A 55 -4.69 6.62 -11.84
N ARG A 56 -4.72 5.47 -11.16
CA ARG A 56 -4.78 4.15 -11.79
C ARG A 56 -6.13 3.91 -12.48
N HIS A 57 -7.22 4.43 -11.92
CA HIS A 57 -8.55 4.35 -12.52
C HIS A 57 -8.64 5.25 -13.76
N ALA A 58 -8.15 6.49 -13.69
CA ALA A 58 -8.05 7.43 -14.80
C ALA A 58 -7.13 6.89 -15.91
N ARG A 59 -5.99 6.26 -15.55
CA ARG A 59 -5.12 5.55 -16.50
C ARG A 59 -5.85 4.38 -17.16
N ARG A 60 -6.56 3.55 -16.41
CA ARG A 60 -7.38 2.47 -16.98
C ARG A 60 -8.51 3.00 -17.87
N LEU A 61 -9.17 4.07 -17.48
CA LEU A 61 -10.20 4.75 -18.27
C LEU A 61 -9.60 5.36 -19.54
N SER A 62 -8.40 5.93 -19.45
CA SER A 62 -7.64 6.45 -20.60
C SER A 62 -7.16 5.32 -21.50
N GLU A 63 -6.71 4.19 -20.96
CA GLU A 63 -6.34 2.98 -21.70
C GLU A 63 -7.58 2.31 -22.33
N GLN A 64 -8.74 2.39 -21.68
CA GLN A 64 -10.03 1.95 -22.24
C GLN A 64 -10.54 2.90 -23.34
N HIS A 65 -10.35 4.22 -23.19
CA HIS A 65 -10.72 5.22 -24.20
C HIS A 65 -9.75 5.25 -25.38
N LEU A 66 -8.43 5.27 -25.16
CA LEU A 66 -7.43 5.08 -26.21
C LEU A 66 -7.52 3.67 -26.82
N GLY A 67 -7.94 2.68 -26.02
CA GLY A 67 -8.21 1.32 -26.44
C GLY A 67 -9.29 1.23 -27.53
N GLY A 68 -10.20 2.22 -27.63
CA GLY A 68 -11.12 2.35 -28.76
C GLY A 68 -10.39 2.61 -30.08
N SER A 69 -9.49 3.59 -30.11
CA SER A 69 -8.67 3.92 -31.30
C SER A 69 -7.66 2.82 -31.66
N VAL A 70 -7.05 2.18 -30.65
CA VAL A 70 -6.12 1.06 -30.84
C VAL A 70 -6.87 -0.18 -31.33
N ARG A 71 -8.07 -0.44 -30.82
CA ARG A 71 -8.89 -1.58 -31.26
C ARG A 71 -9.42 -1.40 -32.67
N GLU A 72 -9.84 -0.20 -33.05
CA GLU A 72 -10.21 0.11 -34.44
C GLU A 72 -9.02 -0.11 -35.39
N GLN A 73 -7.84 0.43 -35.05
CA GLN A 73 -6.61 0.22 -35.83
C GLN A 73 -6.20 -1.26 -35.89
N THR A 74 -6.35 -2.00 -34.79
CA THR A 74 -6.04 -3.43 -34.71
C THR A 74 -6.99 -4.25 -35.58
N LEU A 75 -8.28 -3.92 -35.58
CA LEU A 75 -9.28 -4.57 -36.44
C LEU A 75 -9.05 -4.24 -37.92
N LEU A 76 -8.61 -3.03 -38.24
CA LEU A 76 -8.24 -2.65 -39.60
C LEU A 76 -6.97 -3.36 -40.09
N ASP A 77 -5.93 -3.46 -39.26
CA ASP A 77 -4.72 -4.22 -39.57
C ASP A 77 -5.02 -5.71 -39.74
N LEU A 78 -5.89 -6.25 -38.89
CA LEU A 78 -6.37 -7.61 -38.99
C LEU A 78 -7.15 -7.86 -40.28
N ALA A 79 -8.07 -6.96 -40.64
CA ALA A 79 -8.81 -7.04 -41.90
C ALA A 79 -7.88 -7.00 -43.11
N ARG A 80 -6.83 -6.16 -43.09
CA ARG A 80 -5.79 -6.16 -44.13
C ARG A 80 -5.07 -7.50 -44.21
N ARG A 81 -4.60 -8.05 -43.09
CA ARG A 81 -3.92 -9.36 -43.06
C ARG A 81 -4.79 -10.49 -43.58
N PHE A 82 -6.09 -10.49 -43.25
CA PHE A 82 -7.05 -11.45 -43.82
C PHE A 82 -7.23 -11.26 -45.33
N SER A 83 -7.20 -10.02 -45.82
CA SER A 83 -7.31 -9.74 -47.27
C SER A 83 -6.07 -10.14 -48.07
N GLU A 84 -4.92 -10.28 -47.41
CA GLU A 84 -3.65 -10.72 -48.01
C GLU A 84 -3.48 -12.25 -48.00
N CYS A 85 -4.36 -13.00 -47.31
CA CYS A 85 -4.33 -14.45 -47.31
C CYS A 85 -4.64 -15.01 -48.71
N THR A 86 -3.76 -15.88 -49.21
CA THR A 86 -3.84 -16.45 -50.56
C THR A 86 -4.59 -17.79 -50.62
N SER A 87 -4.87 -18.39 -49.46
CA SER A 87 -5.59 -19.65 -49.35
C SER A 87 -6.52 -19.68 -48.13
N LEU A 88 -7.53 -20.55 -48.20
CA LEU A 88 -8.45 -20.79 -47.09
C LEU A 88 -7.69 -21.27 -45.84
N GLU A 89 -6.70 -22.14 -46.02
CA GLU A 89 -5.87 -22.66 -44.93
C GLU A 89 -5.08 -21.55 -44.21
N GLN A 90 -4.55 -20.56 -44.95
CA GLN A 90 -3.88 -19.39 -44.35
C GLN A 90 -4.86 -18.53 -43.56
N ALA A 91 -6.06 -18.30 -44.09
CA ALA A 91 -7.09 -17.52 -43.41
C ALA A 91 -7.59 -18.24 -42.14
N GLU A 92 -7.79 -19.56 -42.21
CA GLU A 92 -8.17 -20.39 -41.06
C GLU A 92 -7.07 -20.42 -39.98
N SER A 93 -5.80 -20.54 -40.38
CA SER A 93 -4.66 -20.47 -39.45
C SER A 93 -4.57 -19.11 -38.75
N LEU A 94 -4.72 -18.01 -39.51
CA LEU A 94 -4.75 -16.66 -38.94
C LEU A 94 -5.96 -16.48 -38.00
N ALA A 95 -7.13 -17.01 -38.36
CA ALA A 95 -8.32 -16.98 -37.52
C ALA A 95 -8.13 -17.76 -36.22
N GLN A 96 -7.43 -18.90 -36.24
CA GLN A 96 -7.12 -19.64 -35.02
C GLN A 96 -6.18 -18.85 -34.10
N VAL A 97 -5.14 -18.23 -34.63
CA VAL A 97 -4.20 -17.43 -33.83
C VAL A 97 -4.89 -16.21 -33.20
N VAL A 98 -5.76 -15.53 -33.94
CA VAL A 98 -6.42 -14.30 -33.45
C VAL A 98 -7.61 -14.62 -32.55
N PHE A 99 -8.49 -15.52 -32.98
CA PHE A 99 -9.80 -15.75 -32.37
C PHE A 99 -9.88 -17.03 -31.53
N ALA A 100 -8.98 -18.00 -31.73
CA ALA A 100 -8.95 -19.24 -30.95
C ALA A 100 -7.87 -19.27 -29.86
N ALA A 101 -6.90 -18.35 -29.87
CA ALA A 101 -6.04 -18.07 -28.71
C ALA A 101 -6.77 -17.32 -27.58
N THR A 102 -8.09 -17.17 -27.67
CA THR A 102 -8.91 -16.55 -26.62
C THR A 102 -9.12 -17.52 -25.47
N LEU A 103 -8.18 -17.45 -24.54
CA LEU A 103 -8.25 -17.62 -23.09
C LEU A 103 -7.04 -18.45 -22.65
N PRO A 104 -6.11 -17.92 -21.84
CA PRO A 104 -5.25 -18.79 -21.06
C PRO A 104 -6.17 -19.70 -20.24
N LEU A 105 -6.22 -20.98 -20.64
CA LEU A 105 -6.84 -22.02 -19.86
C LEU A 105 -5.96 -22.21 -18.64
N HIS A 106 -6.40 -21.67 -17.51
CA HIS A 106 -5.69 -21.86 -16.25
C HIS A 106 -5.88 -23.31 -15.82
N TRP A 107 -4.85 -24.11 -16.02
CA TRP A 107 -4.82 -25.47 -15.51
C TRP A 107 -4.32 -25.46 -14.07
N ARG A 108 -5.08 -26.14 -13.19
CA ARG A 108 -4.59 -26.47 -11.86
C ARG A 108 -3.66 -27.67 -12.00
N GLY A 109 -2.36 -27.45 -11.89
CA GLY A 109 -1.31 -28.46 -11.94
C GLY A 109 -0.16 -28.07 -11.02
N GLU A 110 0.86 -28.92 -10.92
CA GLU A 110 2.11 -28.58 -10.21
C GLU A 110 2.76 -27.34 -10.84
N ALA A 111 3.49 -26.59 -10.01
CA ALA A 111 4.06 -25.29 -10.37
C ALA A 111 4.90 -25.37 -11.66
N PRO A 112 4.99 -24.28 -12.44
CA PRO A 112 5.92 -24.24 -13.57
C PRO A 112 7.34 -24.60 -13.10
N PRO A 113 8.17 -25.18 -14.00
CA PRO A 113 9.54 -25.56 -13.65
C PRO A 113 10.30 -24.38 -13.02
N PRO A 114 11.29 -24.67 -12.15
CA PRO A 114 12.08 -23.64 -11.49
C PRO A 114 12.67 -22.65 -12.52
N ALA A 115 12.77 -21.39 -12.11
CA ALA A 115 13.06 -20.22 -12.98
C ALA A 115 14.44 -20.23 -13.67
N ASP A 116 15.21 -21.30 -13.55
CA ASP A 116 16.58 -21.42 -14.03
C ASP A 116 16.70 -22.08 -15.41
N GLU A 117 15.60 -22.54 -16.02
CA GLU A 117 15.57 -23.16 -17.35
C GLU A 117 14.66 -22.39 -18.34
N ASP A 118 15.07 -22.34 -19.62
CA ASP A 118 14.26 -21.76 -20.69
C ASP A 118 12.99 -22.63 -20.86
N PRO A 119 11.77 -22.05 -20.79
CA PRO A 119 10.51 -22.79 -20.95
C PRO A 119 10.40 -23.62 -22.22
N TRP A 120 11.19 -23.30 -23.26
CA TRP A 120 11.24 -24.05 -24.52
C TRP A 120 12.16 -25.27 -24.50
N GLU A 121 13.05 -25.39 -23.52
CA GLU A 121 13.97 -26.52 -23.36
C GLU A 121 13.54 -27.50 -22.25
N ALA A 122 12.59 -27.10 -21.39
CA ALA A 122 12.07 -27.94 -20.32
C ALA A 122 11.27 -29.15 -20.84
N GLU A 123 11.31 -30.27 -20.13
CA GLU A 123 10.53 -31.47 -20.48
C GLU A 123 9.02 -31.18 -20.43
N PRO A 124 8.24 -31.62 -21.44
CA PRO A 124 6.81 -31.37 -21.49
C PRO A 124 6.06 -32.18 -20.43
N VAL A 125 5.20 -31.51 -19.67
CA VAL A 125 4.32 -32.16 -18.69
C VAL A 125 3.05 -32.69 -19.38
N THR A 126 2.77 -33.97 -19.20
CA THR A 126 1.53 -34.58 -19.69
C THR A 126 0.39 -34.34 -18.68
N VAL A 127 -0.62 -33.58 -19.08
CA VAL A 127 -1.82 -33.33 -18.25
C VAL A 127 -2.97 -34.21 -18.75
N PRO A 128 -3.45 -35.19 -17.97
CA PRO A 128 -4.58 -36.02 -18.37
C PRO A 128 -5.88 -35.19 -18.38
N LEU A 129 -6.55 -35.14 -19.53
CA LEU A 129 -7.84 -34.47 -19.68
C LEU A 129 -8.99 -35.47 -19.52
N TYR A 130 -10.00 -35.10 -18.75
CA TYR A 130 -11.24 -35.88 -18.64
C TYR A 130 -12.32 -35.31 -19.56
N ALA A 131 -13.03 -36.17 -20.28
CA ALA A 131 -14.12 -35.76 -21.15
C ALA A 131 -15.23 -35.07 -20.34
N VAL A 132 -15.59 -33.84 -20.74
CA VAL A 132 -16.71 -33.11 -20.15
C VAL A 132 -18.01 -33.79 -20.58
N ARG A 133 -18.57 -34.67 -19.76
CA ARG A 133 -19.95 -35.16 -19.98
C ARG A 133 -20.91 -33.98 -19.80
N ARG A 134 -21.65 -33.62 -20.86
CA ARG A 134 -22.77 -32.67 -20.77
C ARG A 134 -23.89 -33.33 -19.97
N GLY A 135 -23.93 -33.05 -18.67
CA GLY A 135 -24.94 -33.55 -17.75
C GLY A 135 -24.31 -33.80 -16.38
N GLN A 136 -24.56 -32.86 -15.46
CA GLN A 136 -24.04 -32.82 -14.10
C GLN A 136 -22.50 -32.79 -14.02
N ARG A 137 -21.95 -31.56 -14.00
CA ARG A 137 -20.63 -31.32 -13.41
C ARG A 137 -20.67 -31.96 -12.02
N PRO A 138 -19.80 -32.92 -11.66
CA PRO A 138 -19.70 -33.34 -10.28
C PRO A 138 -19.38 -32.06 -9.51
N ARG A 139 -20.34 -31.61 -8.68
CA ARG A 139 -20.08 -30.51 -7.76
C ARG A 139 -18.87 -30.98 -6.97
N GLN A 140 -17.72 -30.33 -7.16
CA GLN A 140 -16.68 -30.39 -6.14
C GLN A 140 -17.42 -30.08 -4.85
N GLN A 141 -17.42 -31.04 -3.92
CA GLN A 141 -17.90 -30.71 -2.59
C GLN A 141 -17.06 -29.49 -2.18
N PRO A 142 -17.69 -28.36 -1.83
CA PRO A 142 -16.93 -27.24 -1.33
C PRO A 142 -16.13 -27.80 -0.15
N GLU A 143 -14.81 -27.89 -0.30
CA GLU A 143 -13.97 -28.10 0.87
C GLU A 143 -14.32 -26.94 1.79
N ALA A 144 -14.82 -27.26 2.98
CA ALA A 144 -15.12 -26.25 3.96
C ALA A 144 -13.86 -25.39 4.14
N THR A 145 -13.96 -24.09 3.90
CA THR A 145 -12.86 -23.16 4.15
C THR A 145 -12.36 -23.45 5.57
N ALA A 146 -11.15 -23.99 5.67
CA ALA A 146 -10.59 -24.37 6.96
C ALA A 146 -10.63 -23.14 7.86
N ASP A 147 -11.17 -23.29 9.07
CA ASP A 147 -11.26 -22.21 10.02
C ASP A 147 -9.83 -21.82 10.47
N ARG A 148 -9.32 -20.73 9.90
CA ARG A 148 -8.00 -20.16 10.21
C ARG A 148 -8.08 -19.03 11.24
N THR A 149 -9.21 -18.87 11.93
CA THR A 149 -9.35 -17.84 12.97
C THR A 149 -8.30 -17.98 14.06
N SER A 150 -7.94 -19.21 14.45
CA SER A 150 -6.89 -19.50 15.43
C SER A 150 -5.50 -19.08 14.95
N GLU A 151 -5.14 -19.42 13.71
CA GLU A 151 -3.86 -19.03 13.09
C GLU A 151 -3.76 -17.50 12.93
N ALA A 152 -4.84 -16.85 12.50
CA ALA A 152 -4.90 -15.39 12.38
C ALA A 152 -4.77 -14.70 13.74
N LEU A 153 -5.43 -15.24 14.77
CA LEU A 153 -5.31 -14.77 16.15
C LEU A 153 -3.88 -14.92 16.67
N GLN A 154 -3.23 -16.06 16.45
CA GLN A 154 -1.84 -16.28 16.83
C GLN A 154 -0.88 -15.32 16.13
N LYS A 155 -1.08 -15.06 14.82
CA LYS A 155 -0.29 -14.07 14.08
C LYS A 155 -0.49 -12.65 14.63
N MET A 156 -1.73 -12.28 14.96
CA MET A 156 -2.01 -10.98 15.57
C MET A 156 -1.35 -10.84 16.96
N LEU A 157 -1.43 -11.87 17.80
CA LEU A 157 -0.86 -11.86 19.15
C LEU A 157 0.68 -11.82 19.12
N SER A 158 1.31 -12.59 18.24
CA SER A 158 2.77 -12.55 18.06
C SER A 158 3.24 -11.18 17.56
N ALA A 159 2.59 -10.62 16.55
CA ALA A 159 2.90 -9.27 16.05
C ALA A 159 2.66 -8.17 17.10
N LYS A 160 1.69 -8.35 18.01
CA LYS A 160 1.49 -7.44 19.14
C LYS A 160 2.65 -7.57 20.14
N ALA A 161 3.02 -8.79 20.52
CA ALA A 161 4.10 -9.04 21.46
C ALA A 161 5.46 -8.52 20.96
N GLU A 162 5.74 -8.65 19.67
CA GLU A 162 6.95 -8.07 19.05
C GLU A 162 6.98 -6.55 19.16
N ARG A 163 5.86 -5.87 18.89
CA ARG A 163 5.75 -4.41 19.03
C ARG A 163 5.89 -3.97 20.49
N ASP A 164 5.28 -4.69 21.43
CA ASP A 164 5.41 -4.42 22.86
C ASP A 164 6.87 -4.55 23.33
N ARG A 165 7.60 -5.58 22.88
CA ARG A 165 9.03 -5.76 23.18
C ARG A 165 9.89 -4.63 22.59
N ALA A 166 9.67 -4.25 21.34
CA ALA A 166 10.40 -3.15 20.71
C ALA A 166 10.17 -1.81 21.44
N ALA A 167 8.95 -1.58 21.93
CA ALA A 167 8.63 -0.41 22.73
C ALA A 167 9.31 -0.43 24.10
N GLN A 168 9.35 -1.59 24.76
CA GLN A 168 10.07 -1.76 26.03
C GLN A 168 11.56 -1.49 25.85
N GLU A 169 12.19 -2.08 24.84
CA GLU A 169 13.61 -1.87 24.53
C GLU A 169 13.92 -0.39 24.27
N LEU A 170 13.05 0.31 23.53
CA LEU A 170 13.20 1.75 23.33
C LEU A 170 13.05 2.53 24.64
N ALA A 171 12.06 2.23 25.47
CA ALA A 171 11.88 2.92 26.75
C ALA A 171 13.08 2.70 27.69
N GLU A 172 13.64 1.49 27.71
CA GLU A 172 14.84 1.16 28.48
C GLU A 172 16.06 1.93 27.98
N LEU A 173 16.20 2.11 26.66
CA LEU A 173 17.29 2.90 26.07
C LEU A 173 17.28 4.37 26.49
N PHE A 174 16.09 4.98 26.59
CA PHE A 174 15.94 6.38 26.99
C PHE A 174 15.85 6.58 28.52
N GLY A 175 15.68 5.51 29.28
CA GLY A 175 15.55 5.55 30.73
C GLY A 175 14.35 6.38 31.23
N ASP A 176 14.46 6.83 32.48
CA ASP A 176 13.43 7.60 33.18
C ASP A 176 13.36 9.06 32.70
N GLU A 177 14.53 9.68 32.47
CA GLU A 177 14.66 11.06 31.99
C GLU A 177 14.08 11.26 30.58
N SER A 178 13.86 10.16 29.84
CA SER A 178 13.35 10.18 28.46
C SER A 178 14.20 11.06 27.53
N GLU A 179 15.46 11.26 27.89
CA GLU A 179 16.45 12.08 27.19
C GLU A 179 17.74 11.27 27.09
N LEU A 180 18.36 11.31 25.91
CA LEU A 180 19.55 10.54 25.61
C LEU A 180 20.55 11.41 24.86
N ASP A 181 21.69 11.65 25.49
CA ASP A 181 22.80 12.36 24.86
C ASP A 181 23.65 11.39 24.05
N LEU A 182 23.61 11.50 22.72
CA LEU A 182 24.40 10.64 21.84
C LEU A 182 25.90 11.01 21.82
N GLY A 183 26.27 12.13 22.44
CA GLY A 183 27.63 12.64 22.42
C GLY A 183 28.63 11.81 23.24
N ASP A 184 28.16 11.12 24.28
CA ASP A 184 28.95 10.24 25.14
C ASP A 184 28.13 9.01 25.56
N LEU A 185 27.69 8.24 24.56
CA LEU A 185 26.85 7.07 24.80
C LEU A 185 27.55 5.78 24.36
N THR A 186 27.58 4.81 25.26
CA THR A 186 27.97 3.42 24.94
C THR A 186 26.76 2.52 25.07
N VAL A 187 26.31 1.94 23.96
CA VAL A 187 25.19 0.99 23.95
C VAL A 187 25.70 -0.45 23.98
N ARG A 188 24.91 -1.36 24.55
CA ARG A 188 25.30 -2.76 24.76
C ARG A 188 25.35 -3.52 23.45
N GLU A 189 24.39 -3.28 22.55
CA GLU A 189 24.22 -4.07 21.34
C GLU A 189 24.27 -3.20 20.08
N PRO A 190 24.91 -3.67 18.99
CA PRO A 190 24.99 -2.92 17.72
C PRO A 190 23.63 -2.51 17.15
N ARG A 191 22.59 -3.33 17.35
CA ARG A 191 21.22 -3.03 16.89
C ARG A 191 20.63 -1.80 17.57
N GLN A 192 20.98 -1.54 18.84
CA GLN A 192 20.54 -0.36 19.58
C GLN A 192 21.17 0.90 18.96
N ARG A 193 22.46 0.85 18.59
CA ARG A 193 23.13 1.94 17.86
C ARG A 193 22.43 2.25 16.54
N GLN A 194 22.12 1.22 15.76
CA GLN A 194 21.42 1.38 14.48
C GLN A 194 20.03 2.00 14.66
N LEU A 195 19.30 1.59 15.70
CA LEU A 195 17.99 2.16 16.03
C LEU A 195 18.10 3.66 16.34
N LEU A 196 19.03 4.05 17.22
CA LEU A 196 19.26 5.45 17.58
C LEU A 196 19.68 6.30 16.39
N LEU A 197 20.60 5.80 15.55
CA LEU A 197 21.04 6.50 14.34
C LEU A 197 19.92 6.65 13.30
N ARG A 198 19.05 5.64 13.17
CA ARG A 198 17.87 5.72 12.29
C ARG A 198 16.87 6.76 12.79
N LEU A 199 16.64 6.84 14.11
CA LEU A 199 15.76 7.84 14.72
C LEU A 199 16.33 9.25 14.55
N LEU A 200 17.63 9.41 14.80
CA LEU A 200 18.37 10.65 14.56
C LEU A 200 18.22 11.11 13.11
N TYR A 201 18.52 10.23 12.15
CA TYR A 201 18.44 10.56 10.72
C TYR A 201 17.03 11.02 10.33
N LYS A 202 15.99 10.31 10.79
CA LYS A 202 14.61 10.71 10.52
C LYS A 202 14.28 12.06 11.16
N ALA A 203 14.70 12.31 12.39
CA ALA A 203 14.38 13.54 13.12
C ALA A 203 15.03 14.76 12.49
N LEU A 204 16.29 14.63 12.06
CA LEU A 204 16.97 15.67 11.31
C LEU A 204 16.35 15.89 9.92
N SER A 205 15.93 14.82 9.23
CA SER A 205 15.31 14.92 7.90
C SER A 205 13.95 15.61 7.93
N GLN A 206 13.14 15.34 8.96
CA GLN A 206 11.80 15.92 9.11
C GLN A 206 11.81 17.28 9.82
N GLN A 207 12.95 17.71 10.38
CA GLN A 207 13.09 18.93 11.18
C GLN A 207 12.04 19.02 12.30
N GLY A 208 11.72 17.90 12.94
CA GLY A 208 10.59 17.80 13.85
C GLY A 208 10.47 16.45 14.57
N PRO A 209 9.40 16.25 15.36
CA PRO A 209 9.14 15.01 16.06
C PRO A 209 8.86 13.86 15.07
N VAL A 210 9.57 12.74 15.23
CA VAL A 210 9.39 11.54 14.42
C VAL A 210 8.56 10.53 15.20
N GLY A 211 7.43 10.11 14.64
CA GLY A 211 6.66 9.01 15.19
C GLY A 211 7.45 7.69 15.20
N VAL A 212 7.45 7.00 16.33
CA VAL A 212 8.05 5.65 16.50
C VAL A 212 7.06 4.55 16.09
N GLY A 213 5.89 4.93 15.54
CA GLY A 213 4.88 4.04 14.94
C GLY A 213 4.07 3.21 15.93
N TYR A 214 4.45 3.16 17.21
CA TYR A 214 3.77 2.38 18.24
C TYR A 214 3.63 3.20 19.53
N ARG A 215 2.47 3.08 20.21
CA ARG A 215 2.12 3.78 21.47
C ARG A 215 2.10 5.32 21.41
N ASN A 216 1.97 5.92 20.23
CA ASN A 216 2.00 7.39 20.05
C ASN A 216 3.26 8.02 20.67
N TRP A 217 4.39 7.33 20.53
CA TRP A 217 5.68 7.86 20.94
C TRP A 217 6.33 8.61 19.80
N SER A 218 6.97 9.73 20.13
CA SER A 218 7.74 10.50 19.16
C SER A 218 9.14 10.81 19.68
N VAL A 219 10.08 10.99 18.77
CA VAL A 219 11.47 11.35 19.09
C VAL A 219 11.82 12.66 18.41
N THR A 220 12.36 13.60 19.18
CA THR A 220 12.93 14.85 18.67
C THR A 220 14.45 14.84 18.83
N ALA A 221 15.16 15.43 17.88
CA ALA A 221 16.61 15.60 17.95
C ALA A 221 16.97 17.09 18.08
N GLU A 222 17.82 17.40 19.05
CA GLU A 222 18.38 18.74 19.25
C GLU A 222 19.90 18.67 19.09
N VAL A 223 20.43 19.40 18.11
CA VAL A 223 21.87 19.51 17.89
C VAL A 223 22.39 20.63 18.78
N LYS A 224 23.33 20.33 19.68
CA LYS A 224 24.02 21.37 20.46
C LYS A 224 25.01 22.10 19.55
N ALA A 225 24.70 23.34 19.20
CA ALA A 225 25.65 24.24 18.54
C ALA A 225 26.87 24.45 19.47
N ASP A 226 28.06 24.47 18.88
CA ASP A 226 29.36 24.65 19.56
C ASP A 226 29.86 23.52 20.46
N ALA A 227 29.19 22.36 20.50
CA ALA A 227 29.72 21.19 21.18
C ALA A 227 30.74 20.43 20.30
N PRO A 228 31.81 19.86 20.89
CA PRO A 228 32.73 19.00 20.15
C PRO A 228 32.01 17.76 19.59
N LEU A 229 32.61 17.12 18.57
CA LEU A 229 32.10 15.87 18.03
C LEU A 229 32.02 14.81 19.14
N GLY A 230 30.85 14.21 19.26
CA GLY A 230 30.56 13.13 20.18
C GLY A 230 30.88 11.75 19.61
N ARG A 231 30.88 10.75 20.48
CA ARG A 231 31.14 9.35 20.14
C ARG A 231 30.04 8.44 20.68
N LEU A 232 29.36 7.76 19.76
CA LEU A 232 28.40 6.71 20.04
C LEU A 232 29.06 5.35 19.79
N SER A 233 29.30 4.58 20.86
CA SER A 233 30.03 3.31 20.79
C SER A 233 29.12 2.09 21.01
N ALA A 234 29.45 0.99 20.34
CA ALA A 234 28.86 -0.33 20.54
C ALA A 234 29.95 -1.40 20.40
N ALA A 235 29.62 -2.67 20.68
CA ALA A 235 30.59 -3.77 20.65
C ALA A 235 31.31 -3.97 19.29
N ASP A 236 30.70 -3.52 18.18
CA ASP A 236 31.23 -3.63 16.82
C ASP A 236 31.96 -2.37 16.32
N GLY A 237 31.98 -1.29 17.10
CA GLY A 237 32.71 -0.06 16.74
C GLY A 237 32.06 1.24 17.24
N THR A 238 32.59 2.36 16.78
CA THR A 238 32.20 3.72 17.22
C THR A 238 31.80 4.58 16.04
N ALA A 239 30.70 5.32 16.18
CA ALA A 239 30.28 6.37 15.27
C ALA A 239 30.64 7.73 15.85
N THR A 240 31.20 8.62 15.03
CA THR A 240 31.47 10.01 15.38
C THR A 240 30.39 10.89 14.77
N LEU A 241 29.73 11.70 15.58
CA LEU A 241 28.62 12.56 15.17
C LEU A 241 28.65 13.89 15.95
N PRO A 242 27.96 14.94 15.49
CA PRO A 242 27.72 16.12 16.31
C PRO A 242 27.08 15.72 17.65
N HIS A 243 27.27 16.54 18.67
CA HIS A 243 26.62 16.32 19.96
C HIS A 243 25.11 16.53 19.79
N VAL A 244 24.35 15.45 19.89
CA VAL A 244 22.90 15.47 19.69
C VAL A 244 22.20 14.86 20.88
N ILE A 245 21.20 15.58 21.37
CA ILE A 245 20.26 15.07 22.36
C ILE A 245 19.03 14.53 21.64
N LEU A 246 18.67 13.28 21.92
CA LEU A 246 17.38 12.72 21.54
C LEU A 246 16.44 12.78 22.75
N ARG A 247 15.23 13.29 22.55
CA ARG A 247 14.16 13.23 23.56
C ARG A 247 13.03 12.35 23.08
N LEU A 248 12.61 11.41 23.92
CA LEU A 248 11.48 10.50 23.71
C LEU A 248 10.25 11.07 24.40
N HIS A 249 9.22 11.39 23.62
CA HIS A 249 7.94 11.86 24.14
C HIS A 249 7.00 10.67 24.25
N LYS A 250 6.83 10.15 25.48
CA LYS A 250 5.92 9.03 25.78
C LYS A 250 4.49 9.57 25.86
N GLY A 251 3.67 9.27 24.86
CA GLY A 251 2.30 9.79 24.77
C GLY A 251 2.29 11.29 24.41
N GLY A 252 3.17 11.70 23.51
CA GLY A 252 3.38 13.10 23.16
C GLY A 252 2.06 13.83 22.81
N PRO A 253 1.98 15.14 23.10
CA PRO A 253 0.85 15.97 22.71
C PRO A 253 0.73 15.97 21.18
N ARG A 254 -0.51 16.12 20.72
CA ARG A 254 -0.88 16.37 19.33
C ARG A 254 -0.06 17.49 18.70
#